data_AF-A0A2X4TI74-F1
#
_entry.id   AF-A0A2X4TI74-F1
#
_cell.length_a   1.000
_cell.length_b   1.000
_cell.length_c   1.000
_cell.angle_alpha   90.00
_cell.angle_beta   90.00
_cell.angle_gamma   90.00
#
_symmetry.space_group_name_H-M   'P 1'
#
loop_
_entity.id
_entity.type
_entity.pdbx_description
1 polymer ?
#
loop_
_entity_poly.entity_id
_entity_poly.type
_entity_poly.pdbx_seq_one_letter_code
_entity_poly.pdbx_strand_id
1 'polypeptide(L)' 'MQFDLILMDIQMPDMDGIRACELIHQLPHQQQTPVIAVTAHAMAGQKEKLLSAA' A
#
# COMPACT_ATOMS: atom_id res chain seq x y z
N MET A 1 -12.81 12.39 -10.31
CA MET A 1 -13.04 10.94 -10.47
C MET A 1 -12.42 10.28 -9.25
N GLN A 2 -13.22 9.57 -8.45
CA GLN A 2 -12.76 8.85 -7.27
C GLN A 2 -12.55 7.38 -7.66
N PHE A 3 -11.50 6.75 -7.13
CA PHE A 3 -11.32 5.31 -7.30
C PHE A 3 -11.94 4.60 -6.09
N ASP A 4 -12.63 3.50 -6.34
CA ASP A 4 -13.23 2.68 -5.29
C ASP A 4 -12.18 1.83 -4.55
N LEU A 5 -11.07 1.51 -5.24
CA LEU A 5 -10.00 0.67 -4.72
C LEU A 5 -8.71 0.89 -5.51
N ILE A 6 -7.57 0.87 -4.81
CA ILE A 6 -6.24 0.92 -5.42
C ILE A 6 -5.45 -0.32 -4.99
N LEU A 7 -4.91 -1.04 -5.97
CA LEU A 7 -3.94 -2.12 -5.75
C LEU A 7 -2.54 -1.54 -5.93
N MET A 8 -1.71 -1.62 -4.89
CA MET A 8 -0.37 -1.01 -4.87
C MET A 8 0.70 -2.06 -4.68
N ASP A 9 1.71 -2.10 -5.55
CA ASP A 9 2.90 -2.92 -5.32
C ASP A 9 3.78 -2.25 -4.25
N ILE A 10 4.17 -3.01 -3.22
CA ILE A 10 5.08 -2.51 -2.18
C ILE A 10 6.54 -2.52 -2.63
N GLN A 11 6.89 -3.38 -3.59
CA GLN A 11 8.25 -3.52 -4.10
C GLN A 11 8.39 -2.78 -5.43
N MET A 12 8.45 -1.46 -5.34
CA MET A 12 8.76 -0.60 -6.47
C MET A 12 10.26 -0.26 -6.49
N PRO A 13 10.91 -0.26 -7.67
CA PRO A 13 12.36 -0.10 -7.80
C PRO A 13 12.87 1.29 -7.37
N ASP A 14 12.07 2.34 -7.54
CA ASP A 14 12.49 3.73 -7.35
C ASP A 14 11.80 4.46 -6.18
N MET A 15 10.66 3.97 -5.72
CA MET A 15 9.83 4.63 -4.70
C MET A 15 9.21 3.58 -3.79
N ASP A 16 9.10 3.85 -2.49
CA ASP A 16 8.38 2.97 -1.57
C ASP A 16 6.86 3.01 -1.88
N GLY A 17 6.21 1.84 -1.99
CA GLY A 17 4.75 1.73 -2.14
C GLY A 17 3.97 2.39 -1.00
N ILE A 18 4.56 2.48 0.19
CA ILE A 18 3.99 3.23 1.32
C ILE A 18 3.99 4.72 0.99
N ARG A 19 5.10 5.26 0.48
CA ARG A 19 5.18 6.68 0.13
C ARG A 19 4.26 7.04 -1.03
N ALA A 20 4.09 6.13 -2.00
CA ALA A 20 3.12 6.29 -3.07
C ALA A 20 1.69 6.35 -2.54
N CYS A 21 1.35 5.50 -1.57
CA CYS A 21 0.05 5.51 -0.89
C CYS A 21 -0.23 6.87 -0.22
N GLU A 22 0.75 7.40 0.53
CA GLU A 22 0.63 8.73 1.17
C GLU A 22 0.37 9.85 0.16
N LEU A 23 1.07 9.82 -0.99
CA LEU A 23 0.88 10.81 -2.06
C LEU A 23 -0.50 10.68 -2.73
N ILE A 24 -0.99 9.46 -2.90
CA ILE A 24 -2.34 9.21 -3.44
C ILE A 24 -3.40 9.77 -2.49
N HIS A 25 -3.25 9.58 -1.18
CA HIS A 25 -4.20 10.15 -0.20
C HIS A 25 -4.16 11.67 -0.11
N GLN A 26 -3.12 12.33 -0.64
CA GLN A 26 -3.08 13.80 -0.77
C GLN A 26 -3.81 14.31 -2.02
N LEU A 27 -4.15 13.43 -2.96
CA LEU A 27 -4.90 13.83 -4.16
C LEU A 27 -6.36 14.13 -3.81
N PRO A 28 -6.96 15.16 -4.44
CA PRO A 28 -8.38 15.43 -4.31
C PRO A 28 -9.20 14.20 -4.73
N HIS A 29 -10.19 13.84 -3.91
CA HIS A 29 -11.10 12.71 -4.14
C HIS A 29 -10.50 11.32 -3.96
N GLN A 30 -9.29 11.20 -3.39
CA GLN A 30 -8.66 9.91 -3.11
C GLN A 30 -8.31 9.75 -1.62
N GLN A 31 -8.62 10.74 -0.77
CA GLN A 31 -8.25 10.75 0.65
C GLN A 31 -8.81 9.56 1.45
N GLN A 32 -9.94 9.01 1.00
CA GLN A 32 -10.61 7.87 1.65
C GLN A 32 -10.52 6.58 0.82
N THR A 33 -9.79 6.61 -0.29
CA THR A 33 -9.71 5.44 -1.17
C THR A 33 -8.88 4.35 -0.50
N PRO A 34 -9.44 3.14 -0.32
CA PRO A 34 -8.70 2.04 0.27
C PRO A 34 -7.58 1.59 -0.66
N VAL A 35 -6.39 1.41 -0.09
CA VAL A 35 -5.20 0.93 -0.80
C VAL A 35 -4.84 -0.45 -0.27
N ILE A 36 -4.85 -1.45 -1.13
CA ILE A 36 -4.42 -2.81 -0.81
C ILE A 36 -3.01 -3.00 -1.35
N ALA A 37 -2.08 -3.19 -0.43
CA ALA A 37 -0.71 -3.58 -0.74
C ALA A 37 -0.66 -5.01 -1.29
N VAL A 38 -0.06 -5.17 -2.46
CA VAL A 38 0.20 -6.44 -3.13
C VAL A 38 1.71 -6.64 -3.16
N THR A 39 2.17 -7.84 -2.84
CA THR A 39 3.57 -8.24 -2.98
C THR A 39 3.63 -9.55 -3.75
N ALA A 40 4.48 -9.62 -4.77
CA ALA A 40 4.77 -10.88 -5.45
C ALA A 40 5.55 -11.85 -4.54
N HIS A 41 6.21 -11.34 -3.50
CA HIS A 41 6.99 -12.10 -2.55
C HIS A 41 6.21 -12.29 -1.24
N ALA A 42 5.07 -12.96 -1.31
CA ALA A 42 4.33 -13.46 -0.15
C ALA A 42 5.09 -14.64 0.51
N MET A 43 6.35 -14.43 0.88
CA MET A 43 7.08 -15.39 1.69
C MET A 43 6.48 -15.36 3.09
N ALA A 44 5.96 -16.50 3.51
CA ALA A 44 5.13 -16.76 4.69
C ALA A 44 5.68 -16.30 6.07
N GLY A 45 6.80 -15.55 6.14
CA GLY A 45 7.42 -15.10 7.40
C GLY A 45 7.18 -13.63 7.79
N GLN A 46 6.59 -12.79 6.92
CA GLN A 46 6.45 -11.35 7.21
C GLN A 46 5.17 -11.00 8.00
N LYS A 47 4.19 -11.92 8.02
CA LYS A 47 2.92 -11.78 8.75
C LYS A 47 3.15 -11.69 10.27
N GLU A 48 4.12 -12.42 10.80
CA GLU A 48 4.45 -12.45 12.23
C GLU A 48 5.12 -11.15 12.69
N LYS A 49 5.98 -10.53 11.87
CA LYS A 49 6.59 -9.23 12.19
C LYS A 49 5.57 -8.08 12.25
N LEU A 50 4.53 -8.13 11.42
CA LEU A 50 3.46 -7.12 11.42
C LEU A 50 2.48 -7.30 12.58
N LEU A 51 2.25 -8.53 13.05
CA LEU A 51 1.40 -8.82 14.21
C LEU A 51 2.09 -8.59 15.57
N SER A 52 3.43 -8.68 15.60
CA SER A 52 4.23 -8.50 16.83
C SER A 52 4.55 -7.03 17.15
N ALA A 53 4.21 -6.10 16.25
CA ALA A 53 4.41 -4.67 16.45
C ALA A 53 3.20 -3.97 17.10
N ALA A 54 2.23 -4.75 17.60
CA ALA A 54 1.08 -4.29 18.38
C ALA A 54 1.38 -4.27 19.88
#